data_AF-A0A8S1DN02-F1
#
_entry.id   AF-A0A8S1DN02-F1
#
_cell.length_a   1.000
_cell.length_b   1.000
_cell.length_c   1.000
_cell.angle_alpha   90.00
_cell.angle_beta   90.00
_cell.angle_gamma   90.00
#
_symmetry.space_group_name_H-M   'P 1'
#
loop_
_entity.id
_entity.type
_entity.pdbx_description
1 polymer ?
#
loop_
_entity_poly.entity_id
_entity_poly.type
_entity_poly.pdbx_seq_one_letter_code
_entity_poly.pdbx_strand_id
1 'polypeptide(L)'
;MSDVPENAAEHCPGTASDSAGKASACAGCPNQTICASGATKGPDPGVALVQERLENVKHKILVLSGKGGVGKSTVTTLLARGLAKDPNKNIGVVDLDICGPSIPRMMGVLNESVHSSNAGWSPIFVNDNLSVMSVGFMLESPDDAVIWRGPKKNGMIRQFLSEVDWGSLDFLLLDTPPGTSDEHLSAVQYLKDANLTGAVVVTTPQEVALLDVRKEIDFCRKTGIKVLGVIENMATFICPKCTVRLNYRKIIPSKNFFKSTIEFCT
;
A
#
# COMPACT_ATOMS: atom_id res chain seq x y z
N MET A 1 -2.24 15.14 -11.45
CA MET A 1 -3.32 14.42 -12.15
C MET A 1 -4.25 15.47 -12.73
N SER A 2 -4.64 15.32 -13.99
CA SER A 2 -5.64 16.18 -14.61
C SER A 2 -6.96 16.06 -13.84
N ASP A 3 -7.54 17.18 -13.37
CA ASP A 3 -8.87 17.22 -12.75
C ASP A 3 -9.99 17.17 -13.81
N VAL A 4 -9.61 16.99 -15.07
CA VAL A 4 -10.46 16.69 -16.22
C VAL A 4 -10.41 15.16 -16.47
N PRO A 5 -11.54 14.44 -16.32
CA PRO A 5 -11.64 13.02 -16.66
C PRO A 5 -11.32 12.73 -18.13
N GLU A 6 -10.76 11.55 -18.44
CA GLU A 6 -10.44 11.16 -19.83
C GLU A 6 -11.66 11.15 -20.77
N ASN A 7 -12.85 10.92 -20.22
CA ASN A 7 -14.11 10.89 -20.97
C ASN A 7 -14.86 12.23 -20.94
N ALA A 8 -14.20 13.32 -20.56
CA ALA A 8 -14.82 14.62 -20.44
C ALA A 8 -15.11 15.23 -21.83
N ALA A 9 -16.13 16.09 -21.89
CA ALA A 9 -16.42 16.86 -23.09
C ALA A 9 -15.23 17.77 -23.47
N GLU A 10 -15.07 18.05 -24.77
CA GLU A 10 -14.10 19.03 -25.24
C GLU A 10 -14.29 20.36 -24.50
N HIS A 11 -13.19 20.93 -23.98
CA HIS A 11 -13.18 22.16 -23.17
C HIS A 11 -13.78 22.03 -21.76
N CYS A 12 -13.83 20.83 -21.18
CA CYS A 12 -14.16 20.66 -19.77
C CYS A 12 -13.23 21.53 -18.90
N PRO A 13 -13.77 22.43 -18.05
CA PRO A 13 -12.97 23.33 -17.24
C PRO A 13 -12.20 22.61 -16.12
N GLY A 14 -12.49 21.33 -15.88
CA GLY A 14 -11.94 20.55 -14.76
C GLY A 14 -12.82 20.62 -13.51
N THR A 15 -12.73 19.59 -12.68
CA THR A 15 -13.53 19.44 -11.46
C THR A 15 -13.07 20.34 -10.31
N ALA A 16 -11.83 20.87 -10.37
CA ALA A 16 -11.31 21.81 -9.39
C ALA A 16 -11.51 23.28 -9.78
N SER A 17 -11.90 23.56 -11.03
CA SER A 17 -12.07 24.91 -11.56
C SER A 17 -13.23 25.68 -10.94
N ASP A 18 -13.09 27.01 -10.85
CA ASP A 18 -14.20 27.90 -10.46
C ASP A 18 -15.39 27.87 -11.40
N SER A 19 -15.14 27.46 -12.63
CA SER A 19 -16.12 27.29 -13.70
C SER A 19 -16.70 25.88 -13.75
N ALA A 20 -16.29 24.95 -12.87
CA ALA A 20 -16.81 23.58 -12.81
C ALA A 20 -18.33 23.56 -12.59
N GLY A 21 -19.06 22.87 -13.46
CA GLY A 21 -20.53 22.82 -13.43
C GLY A 21 -21.24 24.12 -13.85
N LYS A 22 -20.50 25.21 -14.10
CA LYS A 22 -21.01 26.54 -14.45
C LYS A 22 -20.68 26.97 -15.89
N ALA A 23 -19.61 26.43 -16.47
CA ALA A 23 -19.22 26.72 -17.84
C ALA A 23 -20.22 26.16 -18.87
N SER A 24 -20.28 26.76 -20.05
CA SER A 24 -21.07 26.25 -21.18
C SER A 24 -20.70 24.81 -21.55
N ALA A 25 -19.41 24.45 -21.45
CA ALA A 25 -18.91 23.09 -21.66
C ALA A 25 -19.43 22.06 -20.63
N CYS A 26 -20.03 22.49 -19.52
CA CYS A 26 -20.65 21.61 -18.52
C CYS A 26 -22.13 21.32 -18.82
N ALA A 27 -22.76 22.03 -19.77
CA ALA A 27 -24.17 21.87 -20.07
C ALA A 27 -24.47 20.46 -20.60
N GLY A 28 -25.37 19.75 -19.92
CA GLY A 28 -25.71 18.36 -20.26
C GLY A 28 -24.77 17.30 -19.68
N CYS A 29 -23.77 17.71 -18.88
CA CYS A 29 -22.92 16.77 -18.15
C CYS A 29 -23.71 16.13 -16.98
N PRO A 30 -23.71 14.79 -16.84
CA PRO A 30 -24.39 14.11 -15.72
C PRO A 30 -23.94 14.58 -14.33
N ASN A 31 -22.69 15.05 -14.22
CA ASN A 31 -22.10 15.52 -12.97
C ASN A 31 -22.15 17.04 -12.80
N GLN A 32 -22.86 17.78 -13.67
CA GLN A 32 -22.89 19.25 -13.68
C GLN A 32 -23.27 19.83 -12.31
N THR A 33 -24.33 19.33 -11.68
CA THR A 33 -24.83 19.82 -10.39
C THR A 33 -23.82 19.59 -9.26
N ILE A 34 -23.13 18.45 -9.27
CA ILE A 34 -22.12 18.10 -8.26
C ILE A 34 -20.90 19.03 -8.43
N CYS A 35 -20.41 19.23 -9.65
CA CYS A 35 -19.33 20.17 -9.93
C CYS A 35 -19.72 21.61 -9.55
N ALA A 36 -20.95 22.04 -9.85
CA ALA A 36 -21.44 23.39 -9.56
C ALA A 36 -21.58 23.66 -8.05
N SER A 37 -21.88 22.61 -7.27
CA SER A 37 -21.99 22.70 -5.81
C SER A 37 -20.65 22.95 -5.11
N GLY A 38 -19.53 22.77 -5.79
CA GLY A 38 -18.19 22.85 -5.20
C GLY A 38 -17.81 21.63 -4.36
N ALA A 39 -18.66 20.60 -4.28
CA ALA A 39 -18.36 19.34 -3.58
C ALA A 39 -17.11 18.64 -4.13
N THR A 40 -16.76 18.88 -5.39
CA THR A 40 -15.53 18.37 -6.03
C THR A 40 -14.26 19.16 -5.66
N LYS A 41 -14.40 20.33 -5.02
CA LYS A 41 -13.27 21.18 -4.62
C LYS A 41 -12.79 20.93 -3.19
N GLY A 42 -13.61 20.26 -2.37
CA GLY A 42 -13.25 19.93 -1.00
C GLY A 42 -12.17 18.83 -0.96
N PRO A 43 -11.35 18.77 0.11
CA PRO A 43 -10.52 17.59 0.35
C PRO A 43 -11.42 16.35 0.40
N ASP A 44 -10.97 15.25 -0.20
CA ASP A 44 -11.69 13.98 -0.17
C ASP A 44 -12.01 13.64 1.31
N PRO A 45 -13.30 13.52 1.70
CA PRO A 45 -13.68 13.24 3.09
C PRO A 45 -13.05 11.93 3.60
N GLY A 46 -12.64 11.04 2.69
CA GLY A 46 -11.85 9.85 3.01
C GLY A 46 -10.56 10.15 3.76
N VAL A 47 -9.88 11.27 3.51
CA VAL A 47 -8.63 11.61 4.22
C VAL A 47 -8.88 11.82 5.71
N ALA A 48 -9.92 12.58 6.07
CA ALA A 48 -10.29 12.83 7.46
C ALA A 48 -10.74 11.54 8.16
N LEU A 49 -11.52 10.70 7.48
CA LEU A 49 -11.97 9.41 8.01
C LEU A 49 -10.80 8.44 8.25
N VAL A 50 -9.80 8.44 7.37
CA VAL A 50 -8.58 7.64 7.54
C VAL A 50 -7.74 8.17 8.70
N GLN A 51 -7.61 9.49 8.83
CA GLN A 51 -6.90 10.10 9.95
C GLN A 51 -7.53 9.70 11.29
N GLU A 52 -8.85 9.82 11.43
CA GLU A 52 -9.59 9.42 12.62
C GLU A 52 -9.43 7.93 12.90
N ARG A 53 -9.66 7.07 11.89
CA ARG A 53 -9.59 5.62 12.08
C ARG A 53 -8.22 5.15 12.55
N LEU A 54 -7.16 5.76 12.03
CA LEU A 54 -5.79 5.37 12.31
C LEU A 54 -5.13 6.16 13.44
N GLU A 55 -5.90 6.95 14.20
CA GLU A 55 -5.38 7.76 15.32
C GLU A 55 -4.69 6.89 16.39
N ASN A 56 -5.26 5.72 16.71
CA ASN A 56 -4.74 4.79 17.72
C ASN A 56 -3.61 3.87 17.22
N VAL A 57 -3.07 4.12 16.03
CA VAL A 57 -1.95 3.36 15.46
C VAL A 57 -0.64 4.13 15.64
N LYS A 58 0.24 3.62 16.50
CA LYS A 58 1.50 4.31 16.88
C LYS A 58 2.48 4.43 15.71
N HIS A 59 2.71 3.33 14.99
CA HIS A 59 3.61 3.31 13.85
C HIS A 59 2.92 2.82 12.59
N LYS A 60 2.94 3.63 11.54
CA LYS A 60 2.35 3.34 10.23
C LYS A 60 3.49 3.27 9.22
N ILE A 61 3.78 2.07 8.72
CA ILE A 61 4.95 1.80 7.89
C ILE A 61 4.50 1.30 6.52
N LEU A 62 4.79 2.08 5.48
CA LEU A 62 4.61 1.63 4.10
C LEU A 62 5.71 0.61 3.74
N VAL A 63 5.32 -0.48 3.09
CA VAL A 63 6.27 -1.40 2.46
C VAL A 63 6.17 -1.23 0.95
N LEU A 64 7.21 -0.64 0.37
CA LEU A 64 7.26 -0.23 -1.03
C LEU A 64 8.16 -1.16 -1.84
N SER A 65 7.94 -1.23 -3.15
CA SER A 65 8.86 -1.88 -4.08
C SER A 65 8.71 -1.25 -5.46
N GLY A 66 9.81 -1.04 -6.17
CA GLY A 66 9.74 -0.40 -7.49
C GLY A 66 9.25 -1.31 -8.63
N LYS A 67 9.16 -2.64 -8.38
CA LYS A 67 8.65 -3.61 -9.36
C LYS A 67 8.03 -4.83 -8.68
N GLY A 68 7.16 -5.53 -9.40
CA GLY A 68 6.61 -6.82 -8.97
C GLY A 68 7.68 -7.91 -8.86
N GLY A 69 7.42 -8.91 -8.01
CA GLY A 69 8.27 -10.11 -7.90
C GLY A 69 9.54 -9.97 -7.05
N VAL A 70 9.78 -8.82 -6.41
CA VAL A 70 10.93 -8.65 -5.48
C VAL A 70 10.71 -9.31 -4.10
N GLY A 71 9.51 -9.85 -3.85
CA GLY A 71 9.13 -10.44 -2.57
C GLY A 71 8.69 -9.43 -1.51
N LYS A 72 8.16 -8.28 -1.93
CA LYS A 72 7.60 -7.23 -1.05
C LYS A 72 6.64 -7.81 0.00
N SER A 73 5.58 -8.50 -0.42
CA SER A 73 4.56 -9.08 0.48
C SER A 73 5.14 -10.16 1.41
N THR A 74 6.16 -10.89 0.95
CA THR A 74 6.91 -11.83 1.79
C THR A 74 7.66 -11.10 2.89
N VAL A 75 8.37 -10.02 2.55
CA VAL A 75 9.05 -9.17 3.53
C VAL A 75 8.05 -8.54 4.49
N THR A 76 6.91 -8.04 4.01
CA THR A 76 5.83 -7.51 4.87
C THR A 76 5.36 -8.55 5.87
N THR A 77 5.10 -9.78 5.41
CA THR A 77 4.66 -10.89 6.26
C THR A 77 5.71 -11.28 7.31
N LEU A 78 6.98 -11.37 6.91
CA LEU A 78 8.08 -11.72 7.82
C LEU A 78 8.35 -10.62 8.85
N LEU A 79 8.26 -9.34 8.45
CA LEU A 79 8.38 -8.21 9.35
C LEU A 79 7.24 -8.23 10.38
N ALA A 80 6.00 -8.47 9.94
CA ALA A 80 4.84 -8.56 10.82
C ALA A 80 5.01 -9.68 11.86
N ARG A 81 5.35 -10.89 11.40
CA ARG A 81 5.59 -12.05 12.28
C ARG A 81 6.77 -11.82 13.22
N GLY A 82 7.83 -11.16 12.76
CA GLY A 82 8.99 -10.80 13.58
C GLY A 82 8.65 -9.82 14.69
N LEU A 83 7.85 -8.78 14.39
CA LEU A 83 7.34 -7.83 15.37
C LEU A 83 6.39 -8.49 16.37
N ALA A 84 5.52 -9.39 15.89
CA ALA A 84 4.54 -10.12 16.70
C ALA A 84 5.15 -11.16 17.66
N LYS A 85 6.45 -11.47 17.54
CA LYS A 85 7.16 -12.30 18.54
C LYS A 85 7.14 -11.69 19.94
N ASP A 86 6.98 -10.37 20.03
CA ASP A 86 6.77 -9.68 21.31
C ASP A 86 5.26 -9.63 21.62
N PRO A 87 4.78 -10.37 22.63
CA PRO A 87 3.35 -10.46 22.94
C PRO A 87 2.75 -9.14 23.44
N ASN A 88 3.59 -8.15 23.78
CA ASN A 88 3.13 -6.84 24.23
C ASN A 88 2.92 -5.84 23.08
N LYS A 89 3.16 -6.27 21.83
CA LYS A 89 2.95 -5.45 20.65
C LYS A 89 1.77 -5.97 19.85
N ASN A 90 0.90 -5.06 19.44
CA ASN A 90 -0.20 -5.35 18.51
C ASN A 90 0.18 -4.92 17.09
N ILE A 91 0.10 -5.86 16.15
CA ILE A 91 0.53 -5.68 14.76
C ILE A 91 -0.68 -5.86 13.83
N GLY A 92 -0.89 -4.90 12.94
CA GLY A 92 -1.80 -5.01 11.81
C GLY A 92 -1.04 -5.08 10.49
N VAL A 93 -1.57 -5.83 9.53
CA VAL A 93 -1.11 -5.82 8.13
C VAL A 93 -2.29 -5.50 7.23
N VAL A 94 -2.15 -4.48 6.41
CA VAL A 94 -3.13 -4.18 5.34
C VAL A 94 -2.51 -4.45 3.98
N ASP A 95 -3.17 -5.29 3.21
CA ASP A 95 -2.80 -5.63 1.83
C ASP A 95 -3.54 -4.70 0.86
N LEU A 96 -2.81 -3.73 0.32
CA LEU A 96 -3.33 -2.77 -0.65
C LEU A 96 -3.05 -3.20 -2.09
N ASP A 97 -2.39 -4.35 -2.31
CA ASP A 97 -2.15 -4.90 -3.64
C ASP A 97 -3.38 -5.65 -4.17
N ILE A 98 -4.41 -4.87 -4.50
CA ILE A 98 -5.74 -5.38 -4.88
C ILE A 98 -5.70 -6.34 -6.08
N CYS A 99 -4.73 -6.17 -6.99
CA CYS A 99 -4.66 -6.99 -8.21
C CYS A 99 -4.03 -8.36 -7.99
N GLY A 100 -3.26 -8.53 -6.92
CA GLY A 100 -2.53 -9.75 -6.63
C GLY A 100 -2.38 -9.98 -5.13
N PRO A 101 -3.51 -10.06 -4.39
CA PRO A 101 -3.45 -10.21 -2.93
C PRO A 101 -2.74 -11.50 -2.58
N SER A 102 -1.64 -11.38 -1.84
CA SER A 102 -0.80 -12.52 -1.50
C SER A 102 -0.68 -12.74 0.00
N ILE A 103 -0.97 -11.71 0.80
CA ILE A 103 -0.84 -11.76 2.26
C ILE A 103 -1.74 -12.85 2.89
N PRO A 104 -3.03 -13.00 2.54
CA PRO A 104 -3.88 -14.05 3.13
C PRO A 104 -3.29 -15.46 3.00
N ARG A 105 -2.76 -15.76 1.81
CA ARG A 105 -2.11 -17.05 1.52
C ARG A 105 -0.80 -17.20 2.30
N MET A 106 0.04 -16.16 2.35
CA MET A 106 1.31 -16.19 3.09
C MET A 106 1.12 -16.30 4.60
N MET A 107 0.00 -15.78 5.12
CA MET A 107 -0.35 -15.84 6.53
C MET A 107 -1.08 -17.14 6.93
N GLY A 108 -1.59 -17.90 5.95
CA GLY A 108 -2.31 -19.16 6.20
C GLY A 108 -3.78 -18.97 6.58
N VAL A 109 -4.38 -17.83 6.21
CA VAL A 109 -5.75 -17.44 6.59
C VAL A 109 -6.66 -17.23 5.37
N LEU A 110 -6.32 -17.84 4.23
CA LEU A 110 -6.98 -17.61 2.93
C LEU A 110 -8.49 -17.94 2.93
N ASN A 111 -8.94 -18.86 3.78
CA ASN A 111 -10.33 -19.31 3.83
C ASN A 111 -11.17 -18.55 4.87
N GLU A 112 -10.59 -17.53 5.52
CA GLU A 112 -11.30 -16.69 6.46
C GLU A 112 -12.10 -15.62 5.71
N SER A 113 -13.21 -15.21 6.32
CA SER A 113 -14.12 -14.22 5.75
C SER A 113 -14.23 -12.99 6.65
N VAL A 114 -14.22 -11.80 6.05
CA VAL A 114 -14.34 -10.55 6.81
C VAL A 114 -15.73 -10.44 7.43
N HIS A 115 -15.77 -10.20 8.73
CA HIS A 115 -17.01 -9.89 9.44
C HIS A 115 -17.22 -8.38 9.50
N SER A 116 -18.46 -7.95 9.27
CA SER A 116 -18.87 -6.55 9.41
C SER A 116 -19.65 -6.35 10.71
N SER A 117 -19.33 -5.29 11.43
CA SER A 117 -19.99 -4.90 12.68
C SER A 117 -20.32 -3.40 12.65
N ASN A 118 -21.01 -2.91 13.69
CA ASN A 118 -21.27 -1.46 13.83
C ASN A 118 -19.99 -0.62 13.97
N ALA A 119 -18.87 -1.21 14.41
CA ALA A 119 -17.58 -0.53 14.55
C ALA A 119 -16.79 -0.46 13.23
N GLY A 120 -17.16 -1.28 12.24
CA GLY A 120 -16.45 -1.48 11.00
C GLY A 120 -16.20 -2.95 10.69
N TRP A 121 -15.29 -3.20 9.74
CA TRP A 121 -14.81 -4.53 9.38
C TRP A 121 -13.81 -5.04 10.41
N SER A 122 -14.05 -6.23 10.94
CA SER A 122 -13.11 -6.90 11.82
C SER A 122 -11.96 -7.48 10.99
N PRO A 123 -10.70 -7.16 11.30
CA PRO A 123 -9.56 -7.80 10.65
C PRO A 123 -9.48 -9.28 11.04
N ILE A 124 -8.85 -10.08 10.18
CA ILE A 124 -8.64 -11.50 10.43
C ILE A 124 -7.41 -11.66 11.32
N PHE A 125 -7.55 -12.33 12.46
CA PHE A 125 -6.43 -12.58 13.35
C PHE A 125 -5.66 -13.84 12.90
N VAL A 126 -4.37 -13.68 12.64
CA VAL A 126 -3.44 -14.78 12.39
C VAL A 126 -2.99 -15.39 13.73
N ASN A 127 -2.86 -14.54 14.75
CA ASN A 127 -2.47 -14.84 16.13
C ASN A 127 -3.13 -13.80 17.06
N ASP A 128 -3.06 -13.97 18.38
CA ASP A 128 -3.66 -13.04 19.36
C ASP A 128 -3.29 -11.57 19.18
N ASN A 129 -2.08 -11.28 18.70
CA ASN A 129 -1.54 -9.93 18.53
C ASN A 129 -1.17 -9.57 17.08
N LEU A 130 -1.57 -10.38 16.10
CA LEU A 130 -1.31 -10.16 14.68
C LEU A 130 -2.60 -10.31 13.87
N SER A 131 -3.05 -9.22 13.27
CA SER A 131 -4.24 -9.20 12.42
C SER A 131 -3.96 -8.69 11.02
N VAL A 132 -4.80 -9.07 10.06
CA VAL A 132 -4.64 -8.78 8.64
C VAL A 132 -5.96 -8.39 7.98
N MET A 133 -5.89 -7.44 7.05
CA MET A 133 -6.96 -7.12 6.11
C MET A 133 -6.45 -7.18 4.67
N SER A 134 -7.22 -7.79 3.77
CA SER A 134 -6.90 -7.91 2.35
C SER A 134 -8.18 -8.08 1.54
N VAL A 135 -8.14 -7.65 0.27
CA VAL A 135 -9.22 -7.93 -0.69
C VAL A 135 -9.40 -9.43 -0.93
N GLY A 136 -8.37 -10.25 -0.68
CA GLY A 136 -8.45 -11.70 -0.84
C GLY A 136 -9.53 -12.36 0.00
N PHE A 137 -9.97 -11.75 1.12
CA PHE A 137 -11.07 -12.26 1.95
C PHE A 137 -12.47 -11.92 1.42
N MET A 138 -12.54 -11.08 0.38
CA MET A 138 -13.79 -10.61 -0.21
C MET A 138 -14.06 -11.25 -1.58
N LEU A 139 -13.16 -12.12 -2.05
CA LEU A 139 -13.31 -12.85 -3.30
C LEU A 139 -14.13 -14.12 -3.06
N GLU A 140 -14.94 -14.53 -4.04
CA GLU A 140 -15.71 -15.77 -3.98
C GLU A 140 -14.78 -16.99 -4.06
N SER A 141 -13.75 -16.90 -4.90
CA SER A 141 -12.68 -17.87 -5.00
C SER A 141 -11.30 -17.22 -4.86
N PRO A 142 -10.33 -17.88 -4.20
CA PRO A 142 -8.95 -17.41 -4.13
C PRO A 142 -8.22 -17.29 -5.48
N ASP A 143 -8.75 -17.91 -6.53
CA ASP A 143 -8.19 -17.88 -7.87
C ASP A 143 -8.88 -16.85 -8.79
N ASP A 144 -9.86 -16.10 -8.26
CA ASP A 144 -10.57 -15.08 -9.02
C ASP A 144 -9.66 -13.89 -9.33
N ALA A 145 -9.57 -13.54 -10.61
CA ALA A 145 -8.86 -12.34 -11.03
C ALA A 145 -9.65 -11.09 -10.66
N VAL A 146 -9.00 -10.16 -9.94
CA VAL A 146 -9.64 -8.89 -9.55
C VAL A 146 -9.60 -7.89 -10.71
N ILE A 147 -10.64 -7.93 -11.56
CA ILE A 147 -10.78 -7.01 -12.69
C ILE A 147 -11.65 -5.81 -12.29
N TRP A 148 -11.12 -4.94 -11.44
CA TRP A 148 -11.83 -3.75 -10.97
C TRP A 148 -11.32 -2.47 -11.64
N ARG A 149 -12.23 -1.53 -11.94
CA ARG A 149 -11.88 -0.20 -12.46
C ARG A 149 -11.28 0.67 -11.35
N GLY A 150 -10.44 1.63 -11.74
CA GLY A 150 -9.71 2.54 -10.83
C GLY A 150 -10.55 3.12 -9.68
N PRO A 151 -11.73 3.72 -9.93
CA PRO A 151 -12.57 4.27 -8.86
C PRO A 151 -12.98 3.24 -7.80
N LYS A 152 -13.27 2.00 -8.20
CA LYS A 152 -13.63 0.92 -7.27
C LYS A 152 -12.42 0.48 -6.44
N LYS A 153 -11.22 0.42 -7.05
CA LYS A 153 -9.97 0.13 -6.33
C LYS A 153 -9.64 1.21 -5.31
N ASN A 154 -9.71 2.49 -5.69
CA ASN A 154 -9.45 3.61 -4.79
C ASN A 154 -10.46 3.66 -3.64
N GLY A 155 -11.74 3.40 -3.94
CA GLY A 155 -12.77 3.23 -2.93
C GLY A 155 -12.41 2.13 -1.93
N MET A 156 -11.96 0.96 -2.40
CA MET A 156 -11.55 -0.14 -1.52
C MET A 156 -10.35 0.22 -0.64
N ILE A 157 -9.33 0.90 -1.19
CA ILE A 157 -8.18 1.39 -0.41
C ILE A 157 -8.66 2.32 0.70
N ARG A 158 -9.53 3.28 0.37
CA ARG A 158 -10.14 4.17 1.36
C ARG A 158 -10.82 3.37 2.47
N GLN A 159 -11.68 2.41 2.10
CA GLN A 159 -12.41 1.59 3.08
C GLN A 159 -11.47 0.74 3.97
N PHE A 160 -10.41 0.13 3.43
CA PHE A 160 -9.43 -0.58 4.25
C PHE A 160 -8.74 0.32 5.28
N LEU A 161 -8.53 1.59 4.93
CA LEU A 161 -7.88 2.56 5.81
C LEU A 161 -8.87 3.23 6.79
N SER A 162 -10.15 3.38 6.44
CA SER A 162 -11.14 4.11 7.25
C SER A 162 -12.19 3.25 7.95
N GLU A 163 -12.48 2.05 7.46
CA GLU A 163 -13.61 1.21 7.90
C GLU A 163 -13.16 -0.08 8.60
N VAL A 164 -11.87 -0.41 8.63
CA VAL A 164 -11.35 -1.56 9.39
C VAL A 164 -11.15 -1.18 10.85
N ASP A 165 -11.75 -1.96 11.75
CA ASP A 165 -11.60 -1.77 13.19
C ASP A 165 -10.31 -2.43 13.69
N TRP A 166 -9.22 -1.66 13.62
CA TRP A 166 -7.90 -2.09 14.09
C TRP A 166 -7.73 -2.08 15.61
N GLY A 167 -8.64 -1.47 16.36
CA GLY A 167 -8.45 -1.19 17.78
C GLY A 167 -7.19 -0.34 18.02
N SER A 168 -6.31 -0.78 18.93
CA SER A 168 -5.03 -0.13 19.23
C SER A 168 -3.86 -0.97 18.71
N LEU A 169 -3.05 -0.38 17.82
CA LEU A 169 -1.89 -1.04 17.22
C LEU A 169 -0.59 -0.31 17.55
N ASP A 170 0.46 -1.07 17.83
CA ASP A 170 1.83 -0.55 17.86
C ASP A 170 2.37 -0.36 16.44
N PHE A 171 2.07 -1.30 15.53
CA PHE A 171 2.52 -1.26 14.15
C PHE A 171 1.40 -1.61 13.19
N LEU A 172 1.20 -0.79 12.16
CA LEU A 172 0.42 -1.11 10.98
C LEU A 172 1.37 -1.13 9.77
N LEU A 173 1.55 -2.30 9.17
CA LEU A 173 2.32 -2.48 7.95
C LEU A 173 1.38 -2.41 6.75
N LEU A 174 1.69 -1.53 5.81
CA LEU A 174 0.88 -1.31 4.62
C LEU A 174 1.60 -1.87 3.39
N ASP A 175 1.15 -3.02 2.90
CA ASP A 175 1.71 -3.67 1.71
C ASP A 175 1.16 -2.97 0.47
N THR A 176 1.93 -2.06 -0.14
CA THR A 176 1.45 -1.29 -1.29
C THR A 176 1.57 -2.10 -2.58
N PRO A 177 0.82 -1.78 -3.64
CA PRO A 177 1.13 -2.24 -5.00
C PRO A 177 2.57 -1.92 -5.42
N PRO A 178 3.16 -2.68 -6.37
CA PRO A 178 4.49 -2.40 -6.89
C PRO A 178 4.52 -1.17 -7.81
N GLY A 179 5.64 -0.44 -7.76
CA GLY A 179 5.88 0.76 -8.55
C GLY A 179 5.03 1.95 -8.12
N THR A 180 4.93 2.93 -9.01
CA THR A 180 4.15 4.16 -8.81
C THR A 180 2.78 4.07 -9.48
N SER A 181 2.01 3.03 -9.18
CA SER A 181 0.66 2.86 -9.74
C SER A 181 -0.34 3.86 -9.12
N ASP A 182 -1.52 4.02 -9.75
CA ASP A 182 -2.57 4.91 -9.22
C ASP A 182 -3.06 4.46 -7.83
N GLU A 183 -3.06 3.15 -7.58
CA GLU A 183 -3.39 2.59 -6.26
C GLU A 183 -2.35 3.00 -5.20
N HIS A 184 -1.06 3.00 -5.55
CA HIS A 184 0.01 3.45 -4.68
C HIS A 184 -0.13 4.94 -4.32
N LEU A 185 -0.41 5.78 -5.32
CA LEU A 185 -0.63 7.22 -5.11
C LEU A 185 -1.87 7.48 -4.24
N SER A 186 -2.94 6.72 -4.46
CA SER A 186 -4.18 6.83 -3.68
C SER A 186 -3.94 6.47 -2.22
N ALA A 187 -3.20 5.40 -1.94
CA ALA A 187 -2.83 5.02 -0.57
C ALA A 187 -2.08 6.15 0.15
N VAL A 188 -1.06 6.74 -0.50
CA VAL A 188 -0.27 7.83 0.06
C VAL A 188 -1.12 9.10 0.25
N GLN A 189 -2.04 9.40 -0.68
CA GLN A 189 -2.95 10.53 -0.55
C GLN A 189 -3.85 10.40 0.68
N TYR A 190 -4.45 9.22 0.90
CA TYR A 190 -5.30 8.98 2.06
C TYR A 190 -4.54 8.99 3.39
N LEU A 191 -3.26 8.59 3.38
CA LEU A 191 -2.41 8.56 4.58
C LEU A 191 -1.73 9.90 4.90
N LYS A 192 -1.88 10.91 4.03
CA LYS A 192 -1.15 12.18 4.12
C LYS A 192 -1.26 12.84 5.50
N ASP A 193 -2.47 12.84 6.07
CA ASP A 193 -2.76 13.50 7.35
C ASP A 193 -2.84 12.48 8.52
N ALA A 194 -2.56 11.21 8.27
CA ALA A 194 -2.66 10.12 9.26
C ALA A 194 -1.36 9.91 10.06
N ASN A 195 -0.41 10.84 10.05
CA ASN A 195 0.90 10.73 10.74
C ASN A 195 1.68 9.47 10.37
N LEU A 196 2.02 9.33 9.09
CA LEU A 196 2.82 8.21 8.60
C LEU A 196 4.24 8.22 9.20
N THR A 197 4.70 7.08 9.72
CA THR A 197 6.05 6.97 10.33
C THR A 197 7.15 6.96 9.27
N GLY A 198 6.89 6.31 8.14
CA GLY A 198 7.81 6.24 7.02
C GLY A 198 7.57 5.04 6.11
N ALA A 199 8.56 4.75 5.27
CA ALA A 199 8.54 3.67 4.31
C ALA A 199 9.79 2.80 4.39
N VAL A 200 9.61 1.49 4.18
CA VAL A 200 10.68 0.53 3.91
C VAL A 200 10.61 0.15 2.44
N VAL A 201 11.75 0.23 1.74
CA VAL A 201 11.82 -0.10 0.30
C VAL A 201 12.40 -1.50 0.13
N VAL A 202 11.68 -2.40 -0.52
CA VAL A 202 12.10 -3.77 -0.83
C VAL A 202 12.60 -3.85 -2.26
N THR A 203 13.76 -4.48 -2.44
CA THR A 203 14.41 -4.67 -3.73
C THR A 203 15.15 -6.00 -3.79
N THR A 204 15.78 -6.28 -4.93
CA THR A 204 16.63 -7.44 -5.17
C THR A 204 17.95 -7.00 -5.82
N PRO A 205 19.05 -7.77 -5.74
CA PRO A 205 20.37 -7.34 -6.21
C PRO A 205 20.51 -7.13 -7.72
N GLN A 206 19.54 -7.58 -8.54
CA GLN A 206 19.68 -7.49 -9.99
C GLN A 206 19.74 -6.02 -10.42
N GLU A 207 20.64 -5.69 -11.34
CA GLU A 207 20.93 -4.31 -11.75
C GLU A 207 19.69 -3.54 -12.23
N VAL A 208 18.74 -4.22 -12.89
CA VAL A 208 17.47 -3.62 -13.34
C VAL A 208 16.64 -3.09 -12.15
N ALA A 209 16.70 -3.74 -10.98
CA ALA A 209 15.97 -3.30 -9.79
C ALA A 209 16.54 -2.00 -9.17
N LEU A 210 17.79 -1.64 -9.47
CA LEU A 210 18.43 -0.44 -8.91
C LEU A 210 17.79 0.85 -9.44
N LEU A 211 17.39 0.85 -10.72
CA LEU A 211 16.69 1.99 -11.31
C LEU A 211 15.33 2.19 -10.65
N ASP A 212 14.62 1.10 -10.36
CA ASP A 212 13.30 1.14 -9.74
C ASP A 212 13.38 1.59 -8.28
N VAL A 213 14.40 1.16 -7.53
CA VAL A 213 14.66 1.67 -6.16
C VAL A 213 14.90 3.18 -6.15
N ARG A 214 15.66 3.71 -7.11
CA ARG A 214 15.91 5.16 -7.18
C ARG A 214 14.61 5.94 -7.42
N LYS A 215 13.71 5.41 -8.25
CA LYS A 215 12.38 6.01 -8.46
C LYS A 215 11.54 6.00 -7.19
N GLU A 216 11.53 4.89 -6.44
CA GLU A 216 10.80 4.80 -5.17
C GLU A 216 11.35 5.74 -4.09
N ILE A 217 12.67 5.89 -4.01
CA ILE A 217 13.30 6.84 -3.08
C ILE A 217 12.97 8.28 -3.49
N ASP A 218 13.01 8.59 -4.78
CA ASP A 218 12.62 9.92 -5.28
C ASP A 218 11.13 10.20 -5.03
N PHE A 219 10.27 9.20 -5.19
CA PHE A 219 8.87 9.26 -4.85
C PHE A 219 8.66 9.59 -3.36
N CYS A 220 9.32 8.87 -2.46
CA CYS A 220 9.27 9.15 -1.02
C CYS A 220 9.72 10.59 -0.71
N ARG A 221 10.80 11.06 -1.35
CA ARG A 221 11.28 12.44 -1.21
C ARG A 221 10.24 13.47 -1.66
N LYS A 222 9.60 13.26 -2.82
CA LYS A 222 8.59 14.16 -3.38
C LYS A 222 7.30 14.21 -2.55
N THR A 223 6.96 13.10 -1.91
CA THR A 223 5.75 12.97 -1.06
C THR A 223 6.01 13.28 0.40
N GLY A 224 7.26 13.57 0.79
CA GLY A 224 7.63 13.86 2.18
C GLY A 224 7.68 12.62 3.09
N ILE A 225 7.64 11.41 2.52
CA ILE A 225 7.69 10.16 3.28
C ILE A 225 9.14 9.86 3.68
N LYS A 226 9.37 9.66 4.97
CA LYS A 226 10.68 9.27 5.50
C LYS A 226 11.02 7.84 5.09
N VAL A 227 12.13 7.64 4.39
CA VAL A 227 12.67 6.29 4.14
C VAL A 227 13.35 5.79 5.41
N LEU A 228 12.78 4.75 6.03
CA LEU A 228 13.30 4.10 7.24
C LEU A 228 14.46 3.15 6.93
N GLY A 229 14.44 2.53 5.75
CA GLY A 229 15.48 1.61 5.31
C GLY A 229 15.19 0.97 3.96
N VAL A 230 16.19 0.27 3.42
CA VAL A 230 16.09 -0.52 2.20
C VAL A 230 16.41 -1.97 2.53
N ILE A 231 15.55 -2.90 2.11
CA ILE A 231 15.71 -4.34 2.27
C ILE A 231 16.07 -4.93 0.91
N GLU A 232 17.24 -5.54 0.82
CA GLU A 232 17.68 -6.30 -0.35
C GLU A 232 17.33 -7.78 -0.14
N ASN A 233 16.20 -8.19 -0.71
CA ASN A 233 15.72 -9.56 -0.68
C ASN A 233 16.47 -10.44 -1.70
N MET A 234 16.49 -11.77 -1.48
CA MET A 234 17.10 -12.75 -2.38
C MET A 234 18.59 -12.47 -2.69
N ALA A 235 19.33 -11.87 -1.75
CA ALA A 235 20.71 -11.44 -1.97
C ALA A 235 21.74 -12.58 -1.94
N THR A 236 21.40 -13.69 -1.30
CA THR A 236 22.30 -14.81 -1.09
C THR A 236 21.52 -16.12 -1.16
N PHE A 237 22.15 -17.15 -1.73
CA PHE A 237 21.71 -18.53 -1.60
C PHE A 237 22.73 -19.34 -0.81
N ILE A 238 22.27 -20.10 0.17
CA ILE A 238 23.10 -21.05 0.94
C ILE A 238 22.63 -22.45 0.54
N CYS A 239 23.51 -23.23 -0.07
CA CYS A 239 23.17 -24.58 -0.46
C CYS A 239 22.89 -25.45 0.78
N PRO A 240 21.70 -26.07 0.91
CA PRO A 240 21.37 -26.86 2.10
C PRO A 240 22.21 -28.14 2.22
N LYS A 241 22.83 -28.60 1.11
CA LYS A 241 23.66 -29.81 1.09
C LYS A 241 25.12 -29.55 1.47
N CYS A 242 25.71 -28.48 0.93
CA CYS A 242 27.16 -28.24 1.05
C CYS A 242 27.51 -26.92 1.75
N THR A 243 26.53 -26.15 2.22
CA THR A 243 26.70 -24.86 2.94
C THR A 243 27.43 -23.75 2.17
N VAL A 244 27.78 -24.00 0.90
CA VAL A 244 28.40 -22.99 0.03
C VAL A 244 27.44 -21.80 -0.12
N ARG A 245 27.99 -20.60 0.12
CA ARG A 245 27.29 -19.33 0.02
C ARG A 245 27.52 -18.70 -1.35
N LEU A 246 26.48 -18.65 -2.17
CA LEU A 246 26.46 -17.90 -3.43
C LEU A 246 25.93 -16.50 -3.16
N ASN A 247 26.78 -15.48 -3.36
CA ASN A 247 26.39 -14.09 -3.23
C ASN A 247 26.11 -13.51 -4.63
N TYR A 248 24.86 -13.15 -4.90
CA TYR A 248 24.46 -12.64 -6.20
C TYR A 248 25.08 -11.27 -6.53
N ARG A 249 25.56 -10.51 -5.53
CA ARG A 249 26.37 -9.29 -5.75
C ARG A 249 27.75 -9.55 -6.35
N LYS A 250 28.31 -10.75 -6.22
CA LYS A 250 29.64 -11.08 -6.79
C LYS A 250 29.57 -11.59 -8.23
N ILE A 251 28.38 -11.97 -8.69
CA ILE A 251 28.13 -12.46 -10.05
C ILE A 251 27.79 -11.29 -10.99
N ILE A 252 27.39 -10.14 -10.45
CA ILE A 252 27.02 -8.92 -11.19
C ILE A 252 27.82 -7.73 -10.63
N PRO A 253 28.68 -7.05 -11.41
CA PRO A 253 29.59 -6.05 -10.88
C PRO A 253 28.86 -4.73 -10.60
N SER A 254 28.39 -4.49 -9.37
CA SER A 254 28.05 -3.14 -8.91
C SER A 254 29.00 -2.70 -7.80
N LYS A 255 29.96 -1.84 -8.15
CA LYS A 255 30.86 -1.18 -7.21
C LYS A 255 30.09 -0.02 -6.59
N ASN A 256 29.94 -0.04 -5.27
CA ASN A 256 29.32 0.96 -4.42
C ASN A 256 27.78 0.85 -4.39
N PHE A 257 27.21 0.42 -3.27
CA PHE A 257 26.05 1.07 -2.62
C PHE A 257 25.61 0.31 -1.35
N PHE A 258 25.18 1.09 -0.35
CA PHE A 258 24.63 0.75 0.98
C PHE A 258 25.61 0.36 2.11
N LYS A 259 25.67 1.24 3.12
CA LYS A 259 26.35 1.08 4.43
C LYS A 259 25.38 0.74 5.58
N SER A 260 24.12 0.45 5.29
CA SER A 260 23.10 0.13 6.31
C SER A 260 22.18 -0.97 5.80
N THR A 261 22.68 -2.21 5.83
CA THR A 261 21.85 -3.41 5.67
C THR A 261 21.26 -3.72 7.04
N ILE A 262 19.94 -3.72 7.16
CA ILE A 262 19.27 -4.32 8.31
C ILE A 262 19.30 -5.83 8.04
N GLU A 263 20.25 -6.53 8.67
CA GLU A 263 20.29 -7.99 8.70
C GLU A 263 19.23 -8.48 9.69
N PHE A 264 18.08 -8.92 9.19
CA PHE A 264 17.24 -9.86 9.94
C PHE A 264 17.80 -11.26 9.68
N CYS A 265 18.68 -11.74 10.56
CA CYS A 265 19.12 -13.13 10.58
C CYS A 265 18.27 -13.94 11.57
N THR A 266 17.77 -15.07 11.05
CA THR A 266 17.36 -16.34 11.70
C THR A 266 16.47 -16.30 12.94
#